data_AF-A0A1H6NMT5-F1
#
_entry.id   AF-A0A1H6NMT5-F1
#
_cell.length_a   1.000
_cell.length_b   1.000
_cell.length_c   1.000
_cell.angle_alpha   90.00
_cell.angle_beta   90.00
_cell.angle_gamma   90.00
#
_symmetry.space_group_name_H-M   'P 1'
#
loop_
_entity.id
_entity.type
_entity.pdbx_description
1 polymer ?
#
loop_
_entity_poly.entity_id
_entity_poly.type
_entity_poly.pdbx_seq_one_letter_code
_entity_poly.pdbx_strand_id
1 'polypeptide(L)'
;MSREFYYPSEWARCLDAQESNLATGVTPRWESGKNGQALRMALGFYKLRCFANRLQVNGGAIWERMSWKDALRIYLLNKHHWHLDHLRSIDRDEDFLFLLHDDLVAMKLNKEEADPVRQWTGHHGSRDEYEQHFQDVE
;
A
#
# COMPACT_ATOMS: atom_id res chain seq x y z
N MET A 1 -8.37 -15.92 -14.43
CA MET A 1 -8.81 -14.54 -14.75
C MET A 1 -7.98 -13.56 -13.95
N SER A 2 -7.36 -12.56 -14.58
CA SER A 2 -6.83 -11.40 -13.86
C SER A 2 -7.96 -10.78 -13.07
N ARG A 3 -7.79 -10.50 -11.78
CA ARG A 3 -8.62 -9.45 -11.20
C ARG A 3 -7.96 -8.14 -11.60
N GLU A 4 -8.67 -7.33 -12.38
CA GLU A 4 -8.30 -5.93 -12.64
C GLU A 4 -8.12 -5.22 -11.29
N PHE A 5 -7.08 -4.39 -11.18
CA PHE A 5 -6.78 -3.70 -9.92
C PHE A 5 -7.85 -2.65 -9.66
N TYR A 6 -8.76 -2.92 -8.74
CA TYR A 6 -9.86 -2.02 -8.42
C TYR A 6 -9.60 -1.29 -7.10
N TYR A 7 -9.28 0.01 -7.22
CA TYR A 7 -8.83 0.87 -6.12
C TYR A 7 -9.76 0.82 -4.87
N PRO A 8 -11.10 0.90 -4.99
CA PRO A 8 -11.98 0.85 -3.82
C PRO A 8 -11.95 -0.50 -3.09
N SER A 9 -11.91 -1.62 -3.82
CA SER A 9 -11.82 -2.93 -3.16
C SER A 9 -10.47 -3.19 -2.51
N GLU A 10 -9.38 -2.69 -3.09
CA GLU A 10 -8.06 -2.80 -2.46
C GLU A 10 -7.95 -1.93 -1.20
N TRP A 11 -8.53 -0.73 -1.21
CA TRP A 11 -8.65 0.10 -0.01
C TRP A 11 -9.44 -0.60 1.10
N ALA A 12 -10.67 -1.05 0.79
CA ALA A 12 -11.52 -1.75 1.75
C ALA A 12 -10.83 -2.99 2.33
N ARG A 13 -10.18 -3.81 1.49
CA ARG A 13 -9.42 -4.98 1.93
C ARG A 13 -8.30 -4.62 2.90
N CYS A 14 -7.57 -3.53 2.65
CA CYS A 14 -6.52 -3.06 3.56
C CYS A 14 -7.12 -2.60 4.89
N LEU A 15 -8.23 -1.85 4.85
CA LEU A 15 -8.91 -1.38 6.05
C LEU A 15 -9.44 -2.54 6.90
N ASP A 16 -10.19 -3.46 6.30
CA ASP A 16 -10.75 -4.65 6.98
C ASP A 16 -9.65 -5.48 7.66
N ALA A 17 -8.51 -5.65 6.98
CA ALA A 17 -7.37 -6.37 7.54
C ALA A 17 -6.82 -5.68 8.80
N GLN A 18 -6.66 -4.35 8.78
CA GLN A 18 -6.14 -3.62 9.94
C GLN A 18 -7.14 -3.52 11.08
N GLU A 19 -8.44 -3.40 10.78
CA GLU A 19 -9.48 -3.48 11.79
C GLU A 19 -9.47 -4.85 12.48
N SER A 20 -9.36 -5.93 11.71
CA SER A 20 -9.25 -7.29 12.24
C SER A 20 -7.99 -7.48 13.10
N ASN A 21 -6.83 -7.01 12.64
CA ASN A 21 -5.57 -7.09 13.39
C ASN A 21 -5.62 -6.36 14.73
N LEU A 22 -6.30 -5.21 14.77
CA LEU A 22 -6.49 -4.42 16.01
C LEU A 22 -7.58 -4.99 16.92
N ALA A 23 -8.58 -5.68 16.36
CA ALA A 23 -9.62 -6.35 17.13
C ALA A 23 -9.10 -7.64 17.80
N THR A 24 -8.25 -8.38 17.10
CA THR A 24 -7.66 -9.64 17.57
C THR A 24 -6.41 -9.47 18.43
N GLY A 25 -5.86 -8.25 18.51
CA GLY A 25 -4.67 -7.94 19.30
C GLY A 25 -3.35 -8.36 18.65
N VAL A 26 -3.36 -8.76 17.37
CA VAL A 26 -2.15 -9.05 16.59
C VAL A 26 -1.27 -7.81 16.49
N THR A 27 -1.87 -6.64 16.33
CA THR A 27 -1.16 -5.35 16.36
C THR A 27 -1.49 -4.59 17.65
N PRO A 28 -0.47 -4.11 18.39
CA PRO A 28 -0.69 -3.24 19.54
C PRO A 28 -1.40 -1.94 19.16
N ARG A 29 -2.33 -1.50 20.00
CA ARG A 29 -2.94 -0.18 19.86
C ARG A 29 -1.95 0.90 20.28
N TRP A 30 -1.90 2.00 19.53
CA TRP A 30 -1.05 3.14 19.88
C TRP A 30 -1.58 3.83 21.15
N GLU A 31 -0.67 4.27 22.02
CA GLU A 31 -1.02 4.92 23.29
C GLU A 31 -1.77 6.25 23.06
N SER A 32 -1.35 7.01 22.05
CA SER A 32 -1.99 8.23 21.55
C SER A 32 -2.75 7.98 20.24
N GLY A 33 -3.98 8.49 20.10
CA GLY A 33 -4.69 8.46 18.82
C GLY A 33 -5.36 7.13 18.47
N LYS A 34 -6.01 6.48 19.44
CA LYS A 34 -6.78 5.22 19.24
C LYS A 34 -7.79 5.32 18.10
N ASN A 35 -8.35 6.51 17.87
CA ASN A 35 -9.30 6.76 16.79
C ASN A 35 -8.54 6.88 15.45
N GLY A 36 -8.91 6.04 14.48
CA GLY A 36 -8.36 6.06 13.13
C GLY A 36 -7.03 5.31 12.94
N GLN A 37 -6.52 4.57 13.94
CA GLN A 37 -5.30 3.77 13.78
C GLN A 37 -5.41 2.78 12.60
N ALA A 38 -6.55 2.08 12.46
CA ALA A 38 -6.79 1.16 11.35
C ALA A 38 -6.67 1.87 9.99
N LEU A 39 -7.27 3.07 9.86
CA LEU A 39 -7.22 3.87 8.63
C LEU A 39 -5.79 4.29 8.27
N ARG A 40 -4.99 4.71 9.27
CA ARG A 40 -3.58 5.10 9.05
C ARG A 40 -2.73 3.92 8.62
N MET A 41 -2.88 2.78 9.30
CA MET A 41 -2.17 1.56 8.91
C MET A 41 -2.60 1.10 7.52
N ALA A 42 -3.90 1.12 7.23
CA ALA A 42 -4.45 0.75 5.93
C ALA A 42 -3.90 1.62 4.80
N LEU A 43 -3.64 2.91 5.05
CA LEU A 43 -3.01 3.79 4.07
C LEU A 43 -1.62 3.30 3.63
N GLY A 44 -0.78 2.85 4.57
CA GLY A 44 0.53 2.30 4.25
C GLY A 44 0.43 1.09 3.32
N PHE A 45 -0.38 0.10 3.69
CA PHE A 45 -0.61 -1.09 2.87
C PHE A 45 -1.27 -0.76 1.53
N TYR A 46 -2.22 0.17 1.51
CA TYR A 46 -2.89 0.58 0.29
C TYR A 46 -1.93 1.26 -0.68
N LYS A 47 -1.04 2.13 -0.20
CA LYS A 47 0.03 2.72 -1.02
C LYS A 47 0.96 1.65 -1.56
N LEU A 48 1.32 0.63 -0.77
CA LEU A 48 2.11 -0.51 -1.25
C LEU A 48 1.42 -1.24 -2.41
N ARG A 49 0.10 -1.45 -2.33
CA ARG A 49 -0.70 -2.08 -3.40
C ARG A 49 -0.72 -1.23 -4.67
N CYS A 50 -0.95 0.08 -4.53
CA CYS A 50 -0.93 1.01 -5.65
C CYS A 50 0.46 1.07 -6.30
N PHE A 51 1.52 1.11 -5.48
CA PHE A 51 2.90 1.10 -5.95
C PHE A 51 3.21 -0.17 -6.76
N ALA A 52 2.85 -1.34 -6.24
CA ALA A 52 3.00 -2.60 -6.96
C ALA A 52 2.21 -2.62 -8.28
N ASN A 53 0.98 -2.08 -8.28
CA ASN A 53 0.17 -1.97 -9.50
C ASN A 53 0.82 -1.08 -10.56
N ARG A 54 1.36 0.09 -10.16
CA ARG A 54 2.11 0.97 -11.06
C ARG A 54 3.31 0.25 -11.69
N LEU A 55 4.05 -0.53 -10.89
CA LEU A 55 5.16 -1.34 -11.39
C LEU A 55 4.71 -2.41 -12.39
N GLN A 56 3.57 -3.07 -12.13
CA GLN A 56 3.02 -4.09 -13.03
C GLN A 56 2.54 -3.50 -14.35
N VAL A 57 1.85 -2.36 -14.34
CA VAL A 57 1.35 -1.69 -15.55
C VAL A 57 2.50 -1.16 -16.41
N ASN A 58 3.56 -0.66 -15.78
CA ASN A 58 4.75 -0.17 -16.49
C ASN A 58 5.65 -1.31 -17.01
N GLY A 59 5.50 -2.52 -16.48
CA GLY A 59 6.22 -3.71 -16.91
C GLY A 59 5.63 -4.29 -18.18
N GLY A 60 6.10 -3.84 -19.35
CA GLY A 60 5.70 -4.37 -20.67
C GLY A 60 6.11 -5.83 -20.98
N ALA A 61 6.32 -6.66 -19.96
CA ALA A 61 6.71 -8.06 -20.10
C ALA A 61 5.52 -8.90 -20.58
N ILE A 62 5.38 -8.99 -21.92
CA ILE A 62 4.32 -9.78 -22.57
C ILE A 62 4.51 -11.30 -22.42
N TRP A 63 5.71 -11.74 -22.03
CA TRP A 63 6.09 -13.17 -21.96
C TRP A 63 5.84 -13.81 -20.59
N GLU A 64 5.58 -13.04 -19.55
CA GLU A 64 5.29 -13.59 -18.23
C GLU A 64 4.38 -12.67 -17.41
N ARG A 65 3.38 -13.28 -16.79
CA ARG A 65 2.46 -12.56 -15.94
C ARG A 65 3.01 -12.45 -14.53
N MET A 66 3.48 -11.26 -14.18
CA MET A 66 4.08 -10.97 -12.89
C MET A 66 3.04 -10.81 -11.78
N SER A 67 3.25 -11.41 -10.61
CA SER A 67 2.45 -11.10 -9.42
C SER A 67 2.87 -9.73 -8.84
N TRP A 68 2.01 -9.13 -8.00
CA TRP A 68 2.33 -7.85 -7.38
C TRP A 68 3.56 -7.93 -6.47
N LYS A 69 3.77 -9.06 -5.77
CA LYS A 69 4.97 -9.30 -4.95
C LYS A 69 6.22 -9.41 -5.80
N ASP A 70 6.13 -10.07 -6.96
CA ASP A 70 7.28 -10.19 -7.87
C ASP A 70 7.69 -8.84 -8.43
N ALA A 71 6.72 -7.97 -8.74
CA ALA A 71 7.01 -6.59 -9.14
C ALA A 71 7.78 -5.83 -8.06
N LEU A 72 7.40 -5.98 -6.78
CA LEU A 72 8.12 -5.38 -5.66
C LEU A 72 9.51 -5.99 -5.46
N ARG A 73 9.65 -7.31 -5.58
CA ARG A 73 10.96 -7.99 -5.48
C ARG A 73 11.91 -7.54 -6.58
N ILE A 74 11.43 -7.37 -7.81
CA ILE A 74 12.23 -6.85 -8.93
C ILE A 74 12.60 -5.39 -8.70
N TYR A 75 11.69 -4.58 -8.17
CA TYR A 75 12.01 -3.21 -7.77
C TYR A 75 13.14 -3.18 -6.73
N LEU A 76 13.04 -4.00 -5.68
CA LEU A 76 14.06 -4.13 -4.64
C LEU A 76 15.39 -4.66 -5.19
N LEU A 77 15.35 -5.62 -6.13
CA LEU A 77 16.54 -6.11 -6.85
C LEU A 77 17.27 -4.95 -7.53
N ASN A 78 16.55 -4.14 -8.30
CA ASN A 78 17.13 -3.04 -9.05
C ASN A 78 17.60 -1.90 -8.13
N LYS A 79 16.90 -1.66 -7.03
CA LYS A 79 17.22 -0.59 -6.07
C LYS A 79 18.43 -0.93 -5.20
N HIS A 80 18.50 -2.16 -4.68
CA HIS A 80 19.48 -2.56 -3.67
C HIS A 80 20.53 -3.56 -4.17
N HIS A 81 20.41 -4.05 -5.40
CA HIS A 81 21.31 -5.05 -6.00
C HIS A 81 21.48 -6.31 -5.12
N TRP A 82 20.42 -6.70 -4.42
CA TRP A 82 20.43 -7.88 -3.54
C TRP A 82 20.45 -9.18 -4.33
N HIS A 83 20.91 -10.25 -3.69
CA HIS A 83 20.83 -11.59 -4.28
C HIS A 83 19.35 -12.03 -4.40
N LEU A 84 19.03 -12.75 -5.48
CA LEU A 84 17.67 -13.21 -5.77
C LEU A 84 17.09 -14.08 -4.63
N ASP A 85 17.92 -14.87 -3.96
CA ASP A 85 17.46 -15.74 -2.88
C ASP A 85 16.97 -14.95 -1.67
N HIS A 86 17.60 -13.81 -1.35
CA HIS A 86 17.10 -12.93 -0.28
C HIS A 86 15.73 -12.38 -0.65
N LEU A 87 15.55 -11.92 -1.89
CA LEU A 87 14.28 -11.38 -2.36
C LEU A 87 13.15 -12.41 -2.38
N ARG A 88 13.47 -13.67 -2.73
CA ARG A 88 12.52 -14.78 -2.72
C ARG A 88 12.04 -15.14 -1.32
N SER A 89 12.86 -14.89 -0.29
CA SER A 89 12.47 -15.12 1.10
C SER A 89 11.47 -14.08 1.64
N ILE A 90 11.33 -12.92 0.99
CA ILE A 90 10.40 -11.86 1.38
C ILE A 90 9.00 -12.25 0.90
N ASP A 91 8.12 -12.60 1.82
CA ASP A 91 6.73 -12.94 1.49
C ASP A 91 5.70 -12.09 2.23
N ARG A 92 6.02 -11.55 3.41
CA ARG A 92 5.03 -10.82 4.20
C ARG A 92 4.85 -9.40 3.69
N ASP A 93 3.61 -8.93 3.63
CA ASP A 93 3.28 -7.56 3.23
C ASP A 93 3.94 -6.54 4.17
N GLU A 94 4.11 -6.88 5.47
CA GLU A 94 4.82 -6.03 6.44
C GLU A 94 6.30 -5.85 6.09
N ASP A 95 6.96 -6.89 5.58
CA ASP A 95 8.38 -6.82 5.22
C ASP A 95 8.56 -5.86 4.03
N PHE A 96 7.68 -5.94 3.03
CA PHE A 96 7.68 -4.99 1.92
C PHE A 96 7.38 -3.57 2.39
N LEU A 97 6.41 -3.39 3.30
CA LEU A 97 6.08 -2.08 3.86
C LEU A 97 7.29 -1.44 4.57
N PHE A 98 8.05 -2.24 5.33
CA PHE A 98 9.24 -1.79 6.01
C PHE A 98 10.37 -1.43 5.03
N LEU A 99 10.65 -2.32 4.07
CA LEU A 99 11.73 -2.13 3.11
C LEU A 99 11.49 -0.96 2.14
N LEU A 100 10.22 -0.70 1.82
CA LEU A 100 9.82 0.36 0.90
C LEU A 100 9.29 1.60 1.62
N HIS A 101 9.52 1.71 2.94
CA HIS A 101 8.96 2.78 3.76
C HIS A 101 9.16 4.16 3.13
N ASP A 102 10.39 4.51 2.76
CA ASP A 102 10.72 5.83 2.22
C ASP A 102 10.09 6.08 0.84
N ASP A 103 10.04 5.06 -0.02
CA ASP A 103 9.37 5.14 -1.32
C ASP A 103 7.88 5.40 -1.14
N LEU A 104 7.26 4.68 -0.19
CA LEU A 104 5.85 4.81 0.11
C LEU A 104 5.54 6.15 0.79
N VAL A 105 6.41 6.69 1.63
CA VAL A 105 6.23 8.03 2.22
C VAL A 105 6.29 9.10 1.13
N ALA A 106 7.29 9.02 0.25
CA ALA A 106 7.49 9.97 -0.85
C ALA A 106 6.38 9.88 -1.92
N MET A 107 5.84 8.68 -2.15
CA MET A 107 4.78 8.44 -3.13
C MET A 107 3.53 9.25 -2.79
N LYS A 108 3.02 9.99 -3.77
CA LYS A 108 1.67 10.58 -3.73
C LYS A 108 0.70 9.74 -4.55
N LEU A 109 -0.49 9.53 -4.00
CA LEU A 109 -1.59 8.89 -4.70
C LEU A 109 -2.12 9.84 -5.78
N ASN A 110 -2.31 9.33 -7.00
CA ASN A 110 -2.98 10.09 -8.05
C ASN A 110 -4.48 10.22 -7.73
N LYS A 111 -5.23 10.92 -8.60
CA LYS A 111 -6.66 11.14 -8.40
C LYS A 111 -7.45 9.83 -8.19
N GLU A 112 -7.29 8.86 -9.09
CA GLU A 112 -8.04 7.59 -9.04
C GLU A 112 -7.71 6.75 -7.80
N GLU A 113 -6.45 6.75 -7.39
CA GLU A 113 -5.97 6.06 -6.19
C GLU A 113 -6.41 6.78 -4.90
N ALA A 114 -6.45 8.12 -4.91
CA ALA A 114 -6.83 8.91 -3.74
C ALA A 114 -8.34 8.89 -3.47
N ASP A 115 -9.17 8.77 -4.51
CA ASP A 115 -10.63 8.83 -4.42
C ASP A 115 -11.24 7.89 -3.37
N PRO A 116 -10.93 6.57 -3.30
CA PRO A 116 -11.49 5.72 -2.25
C PRO A 116 -11.07 6.14 -0.83
N VAL A 117 -9.84 6.64 -0.67
CA VAL A 117 -9.34 7.12 0.63
C VAL A 117 -10.09 8.39 1.04
N ARG A 118 -10.29 9.33 0.10
CA ARG A 118 -11.03 10.58 0.33
C ARG A 118 -12.47 10.34 0.72
N GLN A 119 -13.16 9.41 0.05
CA GLN A 119 -14.55 9.06 0.36
C GLN A 119 -14.71 8.54 1.80
N TRP A 120 -13.74 7.75 2.28
CA TRP A 120 -13.75 7.22 3.65
C TRP A 120 -13.34 8.26 4.69
N THR A 121 -12.31 9.06 4.41
CA THR A 121 -11.69 9.94 5.40
C THR A 121 -12.31 11.34 5.49
N GLY A 122 -13.07 11.75 4.46
CA GLY A 122 -13.69 13.08 4.38
C GLY A 122 -14.61 13.46 5.55
N HIS A 123 -15.07 12.48 6.33
CA HIS A 123 -15.99 12.67 7.46
C HIS A 123 -15.31 12.56 8.84
N HIS A 124 -14.02 12.22 8.91
CA HIS A 124 -13.37 11.80 10.16
C HIS A 124 -12.51 12.86 10.86
N GLY A 125 -12.56 14.13 10.43
CA GLY A 125 -11.79 15.22 11.06
C GLY A 125 -10.27 15.09 10.95
N SER A 126 -9.77 14.06 10.26
CA SER A 126 -8.36 13.77 9.99
C SER A 126 -7.96 14.12 8.56
N ARG A 127 -8.82 14.83 7.82
CA ARG A 127 -8.65 15.09 6.38
C ARG A 127 -7.25 15.62 6.03
N ASP A 128 -6.75 16.59 6.77
CA ASP A 128 -5.45 17.23 6.50
C ASP A 128 -4.27 16.24 6.60
N GLU A 129 -4.37 15.24 7.49
CA GLU A 129 -3.37 14.17 7.62
C GLU A 129 -3.31 13.26 6.37
N TYR A 130 -4.43 13.11 5.66
CA TYR A 130 -4.50 12.30 4.45
C TYR A 130 -4.21 13.09 3.17
N GLU A 131 -4.59 14.36 3.10
CA GLU A 131 -4.38 15.21 1.92
C GLU A 131 -2.87 15.33 1.59
N GLN A 132 -1.99 15.32 2.59
CA GLN A 132 -0.54 15.29 2.36
C GLN A 132 -0.08 14.03 1.59
N HIS A 133 -0.90 13.00 1.41
CA HIS A 133 -0.54 11.79 0.68
C HIS A 133 -1.13 11.75 -0.73
N PHE A 134 -1.87 12.76 -1.14
CA PHE A 134 -2.46 12.87 -2.47
C PHE A 134 -1.64 13.81 -3.34
N GLN A 135 -1.70 13.62 -4.65
CA GLN A 135 -1.19 14.61 -5.60
C GLN A 135 -2.09 15.84 -5.55
N ASP A 136 -1.47 17.02 -5.63
CA ASP A 136 -2.22 18.28 -5.80
C ASP A 136 -3.06 18.18 -7.08
N VAL A 137 -4.32 18.58 -6.96
CA VAL A 137 -5.21 18.71 -8.11
C VAL A 137 -5.00 20.13 -8.65
N GLU A 138 -4.15 20.28 -9.66
CA GLU A 138 -4.17 21.48 -10.51
C GLU A 138 -5.49 21.58 -11.30
#